data_AF-A0A2E7T0E8-F1
#
_entry.id   AF-A0A2E7T0E8-F1
#
_cell.length_a   1.000
_cell.length_b   1.000
_cell.length_c   1.000
_cell.angle_alpha   90.00
_cell.angle_beta   90.00
_cell.angle_gamma   90.00
#
_symmetry.space_group_name_H-M   'P 1'
#
loop_
_entity.id
_entity.type
_entity.pdbx_description
1 polymer ?
#
loop_
_entity_poly.entity_id
_entity_poly.type
_entity_poly.pdbx_seq_one_letter_code
_entity_poly.pdbx_strand_id
1 'polypeptide(L)'
;YWEAGLRIGDVTDVPHPVNSPAQYTTMATLCKAGQGNPVMCRWRAPEVGSWMDFLDLDNDGQPDSGTTGNENGGRVSYIHYAEPFPEMLDVSHLGLGDEPRHYTTAAVECLDLYEGTGIVYLLDTTEYSMENGNFKFEISMTRDWEIPYATDHCFGSTCELDPVADEWLLFSPHNLDSGYFETTEETDQSRGGTWDGRLYISHYHAGVWIVDVETLISPIATDRIDIHFEATVGYYLPRGHLDGTPLDSAFYDFSWVPFLWAVEFHEGRIYASCISTGLYILQLDIDEPFIGEPV
;
A
#
# COMPACT_ATOMS: atom_id res chain seq x y z
N TYR A 1 -8.95 10.41 10.42
CA TYR A 1 -9.32 8.99 10.36
C TYR A 1 -10.79 8.90 9.96
N TRP A 2 -11.13 9.34 8.75
CA TRP A 2 -12.48 9.19 8.19
C TRP A 2 -12.32 9.03 6.67
N GLU A 3 -12.74 7.85 6.21
CA GLU A 3 -13.19 7.47 4.86
C GLU A 3 -12.12 7.64 3.76
N ALA A 4 -11.66 6.51 3.22
CA ALA A 4 -10.45 6.42 2.41
C ALA A 4 -10.70 6.71 0.93
N GLY A 5 -10.17 7.83 0.46
CA GLY A 5 -9.79 8.05 -0.94
C GLY A 5 -8.30 8.36 -0.98
N LEU A 6 -7.61 8.02 -2.07
CA LEU A 6 -6.23 8.47 -2.27
C LEU A 6 -6.25 10.00 -2.44
N ARG A 7 -5.67 10.71 -1.47
CA ARG A 7 -5.51 12.17 -1.50
C ARG A 7 -4.04 12.49 -1.66
N ILE A 8 -3.67 13.00 -2.82
CA ILE A 8 -2.34 13.55 -3.06
C ILE A 8 -2.46 15.06 -2.83
N GLY A 9 -1.60 15.61 -1.97
CA GLY A 9 -1.61 17.06 -1.72
C GLY A 9 -0.68 17.77 -2.69
N ASP A 10 -1.18 18.73 -3.47
CA ASP A 10 -0.29 19.69 -4.12
C ASP A 10 0.23 20.67 -3.06
N VAL A 11 1.47 20.43 -2.61
CA VAL A 11 2.12 21.25 -1.59
C VAL A 11 2.89 22.43 -2.17
N THR A 12 2.92 22.61 -3.49
CA THR A 12 3.73 23.63 -4.18
C THR A 12 3.42 25.03 -3.70
N ASP A 13 2.13 25.32 -3.45
CA ASP A 13 1.64 26.62 -3.01
C ASP A 13 1.26 26.65 -1.51
N VAL A 14 1.51 25.56 -0.77
CA VAL A 14 1.28 25.55 0.67
C VAL A 14 2.32 26.45 1.33
N PRO A 15 1.93 27.48 2.10
CA PRO A 15 2.86 28.35 2.78
C PRO A 15 3.72 27.56 3.77
N HIS A 16 4.97 27.29 3.39
CA HIS A 16 5.94 26.68 4.30
C HIS A 16 6.30 27.70 5.39
N PRO A 17 6.32 27.30 6.67
CA PRO A 17 6.73 28.17 7.77
C PRO A 17 8.26 28.38 7.76
N VAL A 18 8.75 29.07 6.73
CA VAL A 18 10.13 29.57 6.65
C VAL A 18 10.24 31.01 7.16
N ASN A 19 9.12 31.72 7.36
CA ASN A 19 9.12 33.17 7.54
C ASN A 19 8.29 33.66 8.75
N SER A 20 8.90 33.62 9.93
CA SER A 20 8.51 34.33 11.17
C SER A 20 7.20 33.90 11.89
N PRO A 21 7.17 33.95 13.24
CA PRO A 21 5.96 33.67 14.04
C PRO A 21 4.73 34.53 13.71
N ALA A 22 4.93 35.72 13.13
CA ALA A 22 3.84 36.63 12.77
C ALA A 22 3.03 36.08 11.58
N GLN A 23 3.70 35.59 10.53
CA GLN A 23 2.99 34.98 9.39
C GLN A 23 2.26 33.70 9.82
N TYR A 24 2.88 32.88 10.68
CA TYR A 24 2.23 31.71 11.27
C TYR A 24 0.94 32.09 12.01
N THR A 25 1.00 33.13 12.87
CA THR A 25 -0.15 33.56 13.66
C THR A 25 -1.30 34.05 12.78
N THR A 26 -1.01 34.87 11.77
CA THR A 26 -2.03 35.36 10.84
C THR A 26 -2.68 34.22 10.07
N MET A 27 -1.89 33.29 9.52
CA MET A 27 -2.41 32.18 8.72
C MET A 27 -3.16 31.15 9.57
N ALA A 28 -2.66 30.80 10.76
CA ALA A 28 -3.35 29.92 11.70
C ALA A 28 -4.69 30.53 12.18
N THR A 29 -4.72 31.85 12.37
CA THR A 29 -5.96 32.56 12.73
C THR A 29 -6.98 32.52 11.60
N LEU A 30 -6.55 32.72 10.35
CA LEU A 30 -7.43 32.62 9.17
C LEU A 30 -7.95 31.20 8.96
N CYS A 31 -7.09 30.18 9.12
CA CYS A 31 -7.50 28.77 9.07
C CYS A 31 -8.54 28.43 10.14
N LYS A 32 -8.30 28.85 11.39
CA LYS A 32 -9.23 28.64 12.51
C LYS A 32 -10.55 29.38 12.32
N ALA A 33 -10.49 30.64 11.88
CA ALA A 33 -11.68 31.46 11.63
C ALA A 33 -12.50 30.95 10.44
N GLY A 34 -11.84 30.42 9.42
CA GLY A 34 -12.46 29.79 8.26
C GLY A 34 -12.92 28.35 8.49
N GLN A 35 -12.79 27.82 9.71
CA GLN A 35 -13.12 26.43 10.07
C GLN A 35 -12.50 25.38 9.12
N GLY A 36 -11.29 25.65 8.61
CA GLY A 36 -10.62 24.74 7.67
C GLY A 36 -11.12 24.80 6.22
N ASN A 37 -11.96 25.78 5.85
CA ASN A 37 -12.37 26.00 4.45
C ASN A 37 -11.12 26.22 3.57
N PRO A 38 -10.92 25.45 2.49
CA PRO A 38 -9.72 25.54 1.64
C PRO A 38 -9.51 26.92 0.97
N VAL A 39 -10.57 27.71 0.77
CA VAL A 39 -10.48 29.08 0.24
C VAL A 39 -9.81 30.05 1.25
N MET A 40 -10.08 29.84 2.54
CA MET A 40 -9.63 30.70 3.64
C MET A 40 -8.38 30.12 4.33
N CYS A 41 -8.24 28.80 4.34
CA CYS A 41 -7.14 28.06 4.97
C CYS A 41 -6.17 27.53 3.93
N ARG A 42 -5.24 28.40 3.50
CA ARG A 42 -4.19 28.05 2.53
C ARG A 42 -3.09 27.14 3.09
N TRP A 43 -3.16 26.78 4.37
CA TRP A 43 -2.23 25.86 5.02
C TRP A 43 -2.57 24.38 4.78
N ARG A 44 -3.70 24.12 4.11
CA ARG A 44 -4.03 22.82 3.56
C ARG A 44 -3.62 22.84 2.10
N ALA A 45 -2.86 21.84 1.67
CA ALA A 45 -2.71 21.56 0.24
C ALA A 45 -4.11 21.49 -0.39
N PRO A 46 -4.34 22.08 -1.58
CA PRO A 46 -5.51 21.72 -2.37
C PRO A 46 -5.62 20.20 -2.42
N GLU A 47 -6.78 19.67 -2.03
CA GLU A 47 -7.00 18.23 -2.12
C GLU A 47 -7.10 17.87 -3.60
N VAL A 48 -6.11 17.11 -4.06
CA VAL A 48 -6.14 16.46 -5.36
C VAL A 48 -6.38 14.99 -5.07
N GLY A 49 -7.51 14.46 -5.51
CA GLY A 49 -7.79 13.05 -5.25
C GLY A 49 -9.16 12.62 -5.73
N SER A 50 -9.39 11.33 -5.66
CA SER A 50 -10.69 10.73 -5.94
C SER A 50 -11.14 9.91 -4.74
N TRP A 51 -12.45 9.93 -4.50
CA TRP A 51 -13.11 8.90 -3.72
C TRP A 51 -13.26 7.69 -4.63
N MET A 52 -12.85 6.52 -4.15
CA MET A 52 -12.73 5.35 -5.00
C MET A 52 -13.26 4.11 -4.30
N ASP A 53 -13.94 3.32 -5.13
CA ASP A 53 -14.65 2.10 -4.81
C ASP A 53 -13.94 0.99 -5.59
N PHE A 54 -13.04 0.23 -4.94
CA PHE A 54 -12.07 -0.60 -5.65
C PHE A 54 -12.44 -2.09 -5.77
N LEU A 55 -13.12 -2.65 -4.76
CA LEU A 55 -13.46 -4.07 -4.72
C LEU A 55 -14.87 -4.29 -4.16
N ASP A 56 -15.50 -5.36 -4.65
CA ASP A 56 -16.78 -5.94 -4.23
C ASP A 56 -16.54 -7.46 -4.06
N LEU A 57 -15.93 -7.83 -2.94
CA LEU A 57 -15.48 -9.20 -2.64
C LEU A 57 -16.63 -10.09 -2.17
N ASP A 58 -17.68 -9.51 -1.60
CA ASP A 58 -18.90 -10.23 -1.21
C ASP A 58 -19.94 -10.34 -2.36
N ASN A 59 -19.66 -9.68 -3.50
CA ASN A 59 -20.48 -9.65 -4.71
C ASN A 59 -21.90 -9.10 -4.47
N ASP A 60 -22.05 -8.17 -3.52
CA ASP A 60 -23.34 -7.52 -3.23
C ASP A 60 -23.65 -6.37 -4.22
N GLY A 61 -22.71 -6.05 -5.10
CA GLY A 61 -22.81 -4.99 -6.09
C GLY A 61 -22.50 -3.60 -5.54
N GLN A 62 -22.04 -3.50 -4.29
CA GLN A 62 -21.50 -2.32 -3.63
C GLN A 62 -20.00 -2.52 -3.37
N PRO A 63 -19.23 -1.44 -3.26
CA PRO A 63 -17.86 -1.56 -2.80
C PRO A 63 -17.81 -1.99 -1.34
N ASP A 64 -16.85 -2.85 -1.02
CA ASP A 64 -16.54 -3.27 0.36
C ASP A 64 -16.09 -2.08 1.23
N SER A 65 -15.52 -1.03 0.62
CA SER A 65 -15.10 0.17 1.33
C SER A 65 -16.30 0.97 1.82
N GLY A 66 -16.27 1.43 3.08
CA GLY A 66 -17.37 2.13 3.77
C GLY A 66 -17.77 3.52 3.23
N THR A 67 -17.49 3.85 1.97
CA THR A 67 -17.89 5.11 1.32
C THR A 67 -19.43 5.28 1.22
N THR A 68 -20.21 4.22 1.46
CA THR A 68 -21.67 4.19 1.38
C THR A 68 -22.40 4.11 2.74
N GLY A 69 -21.69 4.00 3.87
CA GLY A 69 -22.33 3.90 5.19
C GLY A 69 -21.37 3.83 6.39
N ASN A 70 -21.90 4.15 7.60
CA ASN A 70 -21.17 4.10 8.88
C ASN A 70 -21.00 2.67 9.45
N GLU A 71 -21.45 1.66 8.72
CA GLU A 71 -21.28 0.25 9.07
C GLU A 71 -20.35 -0.35 8.02
N ASN A 72 -19.21 -0.90 8.44
CA ASN A 72 -18.26 -1.54 7.53
C ASN A 72 -18.96 -2.72 6.85
N GLY A 73 -19.28 -2.56 5.56
CA GLY A 73 -20.10 -3.49 4.80
C GLY A 73 -19.35 -4.66 4.19
N GLY A 74 -18.02 -4.62 4.16
CA GLY A 74 -17.19 -5.61 3.47
C GLY A 74 -15.84 -5.88 4.12
N ARG A 75 -15.01 -6.66 3.43
CA ARG A 75 -13.70 -7.17 3.91
C ARG A 75 -12.62 -6.10 4.10
N VAL A 76 -12.78 -4.93 3.49
CA VAL A 76 -11.81 -3.83 3.53
C VAL A 76 -12.40 -2.58 4.16
N SER A 77 -11.62 -1.86 4.98
CA SER A 77 -12.12 -0.67 5.67
C SER A 77 -11.49 0.63 5.17
N TYR A 78 -10.15 0.75 5.23
CA TYR A 78 -9.46 2.03 5.03
C TYR A 78 -8.14 1.84 4.27
N ILE A 79 -7.74 2.83 3.49
CA ILE A 79 -6.35 2.93 3.02
C ILE A 79 -5.50 3.35 4.22
N HIS A 80 -4.60 2.45 4.61
CA HIS A 80 -3.70 2.64 5.74
C HIS A 80 -2.43 3.37 5.33
N TYR A 81 -1.89 3.00 4.18
CA TYR A 81 -0.65 3.51 3.63
C TYR A 81 -0.78 3.63 2.13
N ALA A 82 -0.18 4.66 1.53
CA ALA A 82 -0.13 4.78 0.08
C ALA A 82 1.18 5.46 -0.33
N GLU A 83 1.76 4.98 -1.42
CA GLU A 83 3.05 5.44 -1.91
C GLU A 83 3.08 5.40 -3.44
N PRO A 84 3.47 6.51 -4.10
CA PRO A 84 3.74 6.48 -5.53
C PRO A 84 4.97 5.63 -5.83
N PHE A 85 4.94 4.90 -6.93
CA PHE A 85 6.15 4.24 -7.42
C PHE A 85 7.20 5.32 -7.75
N PRO A 86 8.50 5.11 -7.46
CA PRO A 86 9.52 6.17 -7.50
C PRO A 86 9.72 6.75 -8.91
N GLU A 87 9.39 5.99 -9.95
CA GLU A 87 9.61 6.36 -11.35
C GLU A 87 8.32 6.26 -12.18
N MET A 88 8.26 7.07 -13.25
CA MET A 88 7.30 6.86 -14.33
C MET A 88 7.76 5.65 -15.15
N LEU A 89 6.92 4.63 -15.25
CA LEU A 89 7.28 3.34 -15.83
C LEU A 89 7.00 3.31 -17.33
N ASP A 90 8.02 3.07 -18.15
CA ASP A 90 7.85 2.67 -19.55
C ASP A 90 7.32 1.22 -19.58
N VAL A 91 6.05 1.06 -19.94
CA VAL A 91 5.36 -0.23 -20.00
C VAL A 91 5.14 -0.69 -21.44
N SER A 92 5.91 -0.15 -22.39
CA SER A 92 5.77 -0.47 -23.82
C SER A 92 6.07 -1.93 -24.13
N HIS A 93 7.05 -2.54 -23.45
CA HIS A 93 7.36 -3.97 -23.57
C HIS A 93 6.24 -4.87 -23.05
N LEU A 94 5.40 -4.35 -22.13
CA LEU A 94 4.18 -5.02 -21.66
C LEU A 94 2.99 -4.85 -22.63
N GLY A 95 3.16 -4.06 -23.70
CA GLY A 95 2.13 -3.82 -24.72
C GLY A 95 1.08 -2.79 -24.33
N LEU A 96 1.36 -1.91 -23.37
CA LEU A 96 0.42 -0.92 -22.82
C LEU A 96 0.58 0.51 -23.39
N GLY A 97 1.25 0.63 -24.54
CA GLY A 97 1.52 1.90 -25.23
C GLY A 97 2.93 2.43 -24.98
N ASP A 98 3.30 3.48 -25.71
CA ASP A 98 4.68 4.00 -25.73
C ASP A 98 4.92 5.15 -24.74
N GLU A 99 3.89 5.56 -23.99
CA GLU A 99 3.98 6.65 -23.03
C GLU A 99 4.18 6.09 -21.61
N PRO A 100 5.10 6.66 -20.80
CA PRO A 100 5.31 6.24 -19.43
C PRO A 100 4.07 6.43 -18.55
N ARG A 101 3.89 5.53 -17.57
CA ARG A 101 2.76 5.53 -16.64
C ARG A 101 3.19 5.78 -15.20
N HIS A 102 2.33 6.45 -14.44
CA HIS A 102 2.50 6.64 -13.01
C HIS A 102 1.64 5.63 -12.26
N TYR A 103 2.26 4.91 -11.33
CA TYR A 103 1.54 3.98 -10.47
C TYR A 103 1.63 4.39 -9.01
N THR A 104 0.59 4.09 -8.24
CA THR A 104 0.56 4.31 -6.81
C THR A 104 0.01 3.08 -6.13
N THR A 105 0.74 2.58 -5.13
CA THR A 105 0.29 1.44 -4.33
C THR A 105 -0.47 1.96 -3.12
N ALA A 106 -1.63 1.38 -2.83
CA ALA A 106 -2.43 1.68 -1.65
C ALA A 106 -2.65 0.40 -0.83
N ALA A 107 -2.15 0.40 0.41
CA ALA A 107 -2.32 -0.67 1.38
C ALA A 107 -3.60 -0.48 2.19
N VAL A 108 -4.28 -1.59 2.47
CA VAL A 108 -5.65 -1.58 2.99
C VAL A 108 -5.71 -2.24 4.37
N GLU A 109 -6.34 -1.53 5.30
CA GLU A 109 -6.79 -2.08 6.56
C GLU A 109 -7.97 -3.03 6.36
N CYS A 110 -7.88 -4.21 6.96
CA CYS A 110 -8.95 -5.18 7.07
C CYS A 110 -9.37 -5.29 8.56
N LEU A 111 -10.68 -5.29 8.83
CA LEU A 111 -11.22 -5.25 10.19
C LEU A 111 -11.97 -6.51 10.62
N ASP A 112 -12.80 -7.08 9.74
CA ASP A 112 -13.50 -8.35 9.97
C ASP A 112 -13.55 -9.10 8.64
N LEU A 113 -13.00 -10.30 8.63
CA LEU A 113 -12.72 -11.08 7.44
C LEU A 113 -13.31 -12.48 7.63
N TYR A 114 -14.37 -12.78 6.89
CA TYR A 114 -14.89 -14.15 6.81
C TYR A 114 -13.98 -15.06 5.96
N GLU A 115 -13.21 -14.47 5.02
CA GLU A 115 -12.13 -15.08 4.23
C GLU A 115 -11.16 -13.96 3.81
N GLY A 116 -9.86 -14.23 3.74
CA GLY A 116 -8.84 -13.39 3.12
C GLY A 116 -8.19 -12.30 3.97
N THR A 117 -6.99 -11.82 3.57
CA THR A 117 -6.16 -10.88 4.31
C THR A 117 -4.95 -10.31 3.53
N GLY A 118 -4.44 -9.14 3.94
CA GLY A 118 -3.21 -8.55 3.39
C GLY A 118 -3.37 -7.89 2.02
N ILE A 119 -4.42 -7.08 1.83
CA ILE A 119 -4.77 -6.51 0.52
C ILE A 119 -4.01 -5.20 0.23
N VAL A 120 -3.48 -5.07 -0.98
CA VAL A 120 -3.01 -3.81 -1.58
C VAL A 120 -3.62 -3.59 -2.97
N TYR A 121 -3.71 -2.33 -3.39
CA TYR A 121 -4.10 -1.93 -4.74
C TYR A 121 -2.92 -1.31 -5.48
N LEU A 122 -2.71 -1.73 -6.73
CA LEU A 122 -1.88 -1.02 -7.69
C LEU A 122 -2.78 -0.14 -8.56
N LEU A 123 -2.63 1.17 -8.40
CA LEU A 123 -3.45 2.18 -9.02
C LEU A 123 -2.69 2.87 -10.14
N ASP A 124 -3.24 2.89 -11.35
CA ASP A 124 -2.77 3.78 -12.42
C ASP A 124 -3.26 5.19 -12.12
N THR A 125 -2.30 6.09 -11.88
CA THR A 125 -2.52 7.51 -11.57
C THR A 125 -1.88 8.41 -12.64
N THR A 126 -1.71 7.89 -13.87
CA THR A 126 -1.08 8.60 -14.99
C THR A 126 -1.90 9.80 -15.44
N GLU A 127 -3.20 9.59 -15.65
CA GLU A 127 -4.08 10.59 -16.23
C GLU A 127 -4.58 11.57 -15.17
N TYR A 128 -4.85 12.79 -15.60
CA TYR A 128 -5.44 13.83 -14.75
C TYR A 128 -6.35 14.75 -15.52
N SER A 129 -7.31 15.35 -14.83
CA SER A 129 -8.17 16.40 -15.33
C SER A 129 -7.98 17.70 -14.56
N MET A 130 -8.35 18.80 -15.22
CA MET A 130 -8.39 20.13 -14.63
C MET A 130 -9.84 20.63 -14.69
N GLU A 131 -10.53 20.65 -13.56
CA GLU A 131 -11.91 21.15 -13.47
C GLU A 131 -11.96 22.38 -12.56
N ASN A 132 -12.39 23.53 -13.11
CA ASN A 132 -12.48 24.80 -12.40
C ASN A 132 -11.17 25.24 -11.69
N GLY A 133 -10.02 24.86 -12.25
CA GLY A 133 -8.70 25.15 -11.69
C GLY A 133 -8.24 24.15 -10.61
N ASN A 134 -9.04 23.12 -10.30
CA ASN A 134 -8.61 22.01 -9.47
C ASN A 134 -8.02 20.90 -10.34
N PHE A 135 -6.80 20.49 -10.00
CA PHE A 135 -6.16 19.30 -10.52
C PHE A 135 -6.78 18.07 -9.85
N LYS A 136 -7.03 17.01 -10.62
CA LYS A 136 -7.56 15.74 -10.12
C LYS A 136 -6.98 14.59 -10.92
N PHE A 137 -6.40 13.59 -10.26
CA PHE A 137 -6.02 12.34 -10.92
C PHE A 137 -7.25 11.56 -11.38
N GLU A 138 -7.18 11.04 -12.59
CA GLU A 138 -8.15 10.09 -13.15
C GLU A 138 -7.65 8.68 -12.85
N ILE A 139 -7.82 8.30 -11.59
CA ILE A 139 -7.27 7.07 -11.04
C ILE A 139 -8.07 5.87 -11.53
N SER A 140 -7.38 4.80 -11.93
CA SER A 140 -8.00 3.49 -12.20
C SER A 140 -7.23 2.38 -11.49
N MET A 141 -7.90 1.32 -11.06
CA MET A 141 -7.22 0.16 -10.48
C MET A 141 -6.64 -0.69 -11.62
N THR A 142 -5.32 -0.83 -11.64
CA THR A 142 -4.64 -1.77 -12.52
C THR A 142 -4.83 -3.20 -12.03
N ARG A 143 -4.60 -3.39 -10.72
CA ARG A 143 -4.68 -4.71 -10.09
C ARG A 143 -4.81 -4.58 -8.58
N ASP A 144 -5.39 -5.59 -7.95
CA ASP A 144 -5.25 -5.84 -6.52
C ASP A 144 -4.28 -7.01 -6.26
N TRP A 145 -3.57 -6.95 -5.15
CA TRP A 145 -2.81 -8.08 -4.64
C TRP A 145 -3.26 -8.41 -3.22
N GLU A 146 -3.32 -9.69 -2.92
CA GLU A 146 -3.63 -10.22 -1.60
C GLU A 146 -2.67 -11.36 -1.30
N ILE A 147 -2.45 -11.70 -0.03
CA ILE A 147 -1.61 -12.85 0.34
C ILE A 147 -2.15 -14.08 -0.41
N PRO A 148 -1.33 -14.86 -1.15
CA PRO A 148 -1.89 -15.83 -2.10
C PRO A 148 -2.77 -16.94 -1.51
N TYR A 149 -2.56 -17.29 -0.24
CA TYR A 149 -3.38 -18.26 0.50
C TYR A 149 -4.36 -17.60 1.47
N ALA A 150 -4.61 -16.31 1.29
CA ALA A 150 -5.51 -15.52 2.12
C ALA A 150 -6.89 -16.16 2.23
N THR A 151 -7.44 -16.72 1.15
CA THR A 151 -8.77 -17.35 1.14
C THR A 151 -8.91 -18.51 2.11
N ASP A 152 -7.81 -19.15 2.51
CA ASP A 152 -7.81 -20.23 3.50
C ASP A 152 -7.83 -19.71 4.96
N HIS A 153 -7.78 -18.40 5.14
CA HIS A 153 -7.68 -17.74 6.44
C HIS A 153 -8.89 -16.84 6.66
N CYS A 154 -9.47 -16.90 7.86
CA CYS A 154 -10.46 -15.94 8.33
C CYS A 154 -10.02 -15.36 9.66
N PHE A 155 -10.51 -14.16 9.98
CA PHE A 155 -10.24 -13.51 11.26
C PHE A 155 -11.33 -12.49 11.56
N GLY A 156 -11.74 -12.39 12.81
CA GLY A 156 -12.65 -11.33 13.27
C GLY A 156 -13.92 -11.89 13.90
N SER A 157 -14.87 -11.03 14.23
CA SER A 157 -16.08 -11.42 14.95
C SER A 157 -16.96 -12.39 14.17
N THR A 158 -16.79 -12.44 12.84
CA THR A 158 -17.53 -13.32 11.94
C THR A 158 -16.81 -14.65 11.62
N CYS A 159 -15.55 -14.80 11.98
CA CYS A 159 -14.76 -16.01 11.71
C CYS A 159 -15.03 -17.11 12.75
N GLU A 160 -15.43 -18.31 12.30
CA GLU A 160 -15.67 -19.45 13.21
C GLU A 160 -14.38 -20.04 13.80
N LEU A 161 -13.27 -19.94 13.08
CA LEU A 161 -11.98 -20.52 13.48
C LEU A 161 -11.27 -19.63 14.52
N ASP A 162 -11.29 -18.32 14.33
CA ASP A 162 -10.61 -17.33 15.17
C ASP A 162 -11.53 -16.12 15.47
N PRO A 163 -12.56 -16.30 16.33
CA PRO A 163 -13.54 -15.27 16.65
C PRO A 163 -12.96 -14.25 17.62
N VAL A 164 -12.29 -13.22 17.11
CA VAL A 164 -11.68 -12.16 17.91
C VAL A 164 -12.28 -10.81 17.52
N ALA A 165 -13.00 -10.19 18.45
CA ALA A 165 -13.66 -8.90 18.24
C ALA A 165 -12.79 -7.69 18.64
N ASP A 166 -11.64 -7.94 19.29
CA ASP A 166 -10.85 -6.93 19.99
C ASP A 166 -9.61 -6.43 19.23
N GLU A 167 -9.35 -6.93 18.02
CA GLU A 167 -8.12 -6.56 17.29
C GLU A 167 -8.43 -5.88 15.95
N TRP A 168 -7.94 -4.64 15.84
CA TRP A 168 -7.98 -3.83 14.63
C TRP A 168 -6.62 -4.02 13.95
N LEU A 169 -6.57 -4.07 12.61
CA LEU A 169 -5.35 -4.09 11.79
C LEU A 169 -4.64 -5.45 11.61
N LEU A 170 -5.18 -6.57 12.09
CA LEU A 170 -4.52 -7.86 11.89
C LEU A 170 -4.32 -8.18 10.41
N PHE A 171 -3.10 -8.63 10.07
CA PHE A 171 -2.74 -9.03 8.70
C PHE A 171 -2.86 -7.91 7.67
N SER A 172 -3.19 -6.68 8.09
CA SER A 172 -3.20 -5.51 7.22
C SER A 172 -1.76 -5.12 6.87
N PRO A 173 -1.49 -4.71 5.62
CA PRO A 173 -0.21 -4.12 5.30
C PRO A 173 -0.05 -2.80 6.06
N HIS A 174 0.99 -2.70 6.88
CA HIS A 174 1.23 -1.53 7.72
C HIS A 174 2.04 -0.45 6.98
N ASN A 175 3.00 -0.89 6.18
CA ASN A 175 3.65 -0.03 5.22
C ASN A 175 4.14 -0.87 4.05
N LEU A 176 4.56 -0.17 3.01
CA LEU A 176 5.36 -0.77 1.96
C LEU A 176 6.50 0.19 1.61
N ASP A 177 7.40 -0.33 0.78
CA ASP A 177 8.42 0.42 0.06
C ASP A 177 8.50 -0.15 -1.37
N SER A 178 9.11 0.58 -2.29
CA SER A 178 9.22 0.19 -3.69
C SER A 178 10.65 0.30 -4.21
N GLY A 179 11.07 -0.68 -5.01
CA GLY A 179 12.36 -0.70 -5.67
C GLY A 179 12.19 -0.63 -7.18
N TYR A 180 12.88 0.30 -7.81
CA TYR A 180 13.07 0.36 -9.26
C TYR A 180 14.49 -0.09 -9.59
N PHE A 181 14.61 -1.04 -10.51
CA PHE A 181 15.89 -1.62 -10.89
C PHE A 181 16.09 -1.43 -12.38
N GLU A 182 17.15 -0.76 -12.81
CA GLU A 182 17.52 -0.78 -14.23
C GLU A 182 18.09 -2.16 -14.60
N THR A 183 17.52 -2.78 -15.63
CA THR A 183 17.88 -4.14 -16.03
C THR A 183 18.45 -4.21 -17.45
N THR A 184 19.12 -5.32 -17.70
CA THR A 184 19.59 -5.78 -19.01
C THR A 184 18.93 -7.11 -19.32
N GLU A 185 19.07 -7.62 -20.54
CA GLU A 185 18.55 -8.96 -20.89
C GLU A 185 19.09 -10.06 -19.95
N GLU A 186 20.30 -9.88 -19.41
CA GLU A 186 20.91 -10.82 -18.47
C GLU A 186 20.47 -10.65 -17.00
N THR A 187 20.00 -9.47 -16.61
CA THR A 187 19.68 -9.15 -15.20
C THR A 187 18.20 -9.00 -14.92
N ASP A 188 17.37 -8.85 -15.96
CA ASP A 188 15.92 -8.88 -15.88
C ASP A 188 15.43 -10.19 -15.27
N GLN A 189 14.52 -10.09 -14.30
CA GLN A 189 13.94 -11.24 -13.62
C GLN A 189 12.41 -11.28 -13.73
N SER A 190 11.83 -10.50 -14.65
CA SER A 190 10.40 -10.32 -14.76
C SER A 190 9.89 -10.49 -16.20
N ARG A 191 9.37 -9.42 -16.83
CA ARG A 191 8.68 -9.49 -18.13
C ARG A 191 9.55 -9.01 -19.29
N GLY A 192 10.87 -8.94 -19.09
CA GLY A 192 11.80 -8.33 -20.02
C GLY A 192 11.74 -6.80 -19.97
N GLY A 193 12.40 -6.16 -20.93
CA GLY A 193 12.50 -4.71 -20.97
C GLY A 193 13.85 -4.26 -20.43
N THR A 194 13.85 -3.12 -19.74
CA THR A 194 15.07 -2.49 -19.20
C THR A 194 14.90 -2.08 -17.74
N TRP A 195 13.84 -2.55 -17.08
CA TRP A 195 13.66 -2.36 -15.66
C TRP A 195 12.84 -3.49 -15.04
N ASP A 196 13.13 -3.81 -13.78
CA ASP A 196 12.24 -4.59 -12.90
C ASP A 196 11.68 -3.65 -11.81
N GLY A 197 10.45 -3.89 -11.38
CA GLY A 197 9.83 -3.15 -10.28
C GLY A 197 9.34 -4.08 -9.18
N ARG A 198 9.65 -3.77 -7.91
CA ARG A 198 9.25 -4.60 -6.76
C ARG A 198 8.58 -3.76 -5.68
N LEU A 199 7.56 -4.34 -5.05
CA LEU A 199 6.94 -3.82 -3.83
C LEU A 199 7.38 -4.70 -2.66
N TYR A 200 7.85 -4.06 -1.59
CA TYR A 200 8.19 -4.72 -0.34
C TYR A 200 7.12 -4.35 0.67
N ILE A 201 6.31 -5.30 1.08
CA ILE A 201 5.08 -5.03 1.82
C ILE A 201 5.19 -5.65 3.21
N SER A 202 5.19 -4.80 4.25
CA SER A 202 5.18 -5.26 5.62
C SER A 202 3.75 -5.42 6.11
N HIS A 203 3.47 -6.56 6.74
CA HIS A 203 2.16 -6.86 7.29
C HIS A 203 2.25 -7.04 8.79
N TYR A 204 1.19 -6.60 9.48
CA TYR A 204 0.94 -7.06 10.82
C TYR A 204 0.70 -8.57 10.80
N HIS A 205 1.45 -9.37 11.54
CA HIS A 205 1.23 -10.82 11.71
C HIS A 205 1.37 -11.70 10.47
N ALA A 206 1.62 -11.13 9.28
CA ALA A 206 1.86 -11.85 8.03
C ALA A 206 3.28 -11.65 7.47
N GLY A 207 4.16 -10.93 8.16
CA GLY A 207 5.56 -10.79 7.76
C GLY A 207 5.79 -9.87 6.56
N VAL A 208 6.88 -10.10 5.83
CA VAL A 208 7.23 -9.34 4.62
C VAL A 208 6.84 -10.15 3.39
N TRP A 209 6.18 -9.49 2.45
CA TRP A 209 5.86 -10.03 1.13
C TRP A 209 6.47 -9.16 0.04
N ILE A 210 6.98 -9.79 -1.00
CA ILE A 210 7.66 -9.12 -2.11
C ILE A 210 6.91 -9.43 -3.38
N VAL A 211 6.45 -8.39 -4.06
CA VAL A 211 5.55 -8.49 -5.21
C VAL A 211 6.17 -7.81 -6.42
N ASP A 212 6.15 -8.50 -7.56
CA ASP A 212 6.62 -8.00 -8.84
C ASP A 212 5.56 -7.10 -9.51
N VAL A 213 5.94 -5.86 -9.80
CA VAL A 213 5.05 -4.81 -10.31
C VAL A 213 4.62 -5.11 -11.74
N GLU A 214 5.52 -5.59 -12.58
CA GLU A 214 5.20 -5.89 -13.98
C GLU A 214 4.19 -7.03 -14.12
N THR A 215 4.29 -8.04 -13.26
CA THR A 215 3.31 -9.12 -13.17
C THR A 215 1.95 -8.63 -12.68
N LEU A 216 1.89 -7.67 -11.75
CA LEU A 216 0.60 -7.04 -11.39
C LEU A 216 -0.01 -6.27 -12.57
N ILE A 217 0.83 -5.56 -13.34
CA ILE A 217 0.41 -4.79 -14.51
C ILE A 217 -0.08 -5.72 -15.63
N SER A 218 0.68 -6.77 -15.95
CA SER A 218 0.45 -7.65 -17.11
C SER A 218 0.69 -9.12 -16.75
N PRO A 219 -0.20 -9.75 -15.97
CA PRO A 219 -0.07 -11.15 -15.58
C PRO A 219 -0.33 -12.10 -16.75
N ILE A 220 0.24 -13.31 -16.71
CA ILE A 220 -0.15 -14.41 -17.63
C ILE A 220 -1.36 -15.14 -17.06
N ALA A 221 -1.43 -15.32 -15.74
CA ALA A 221 -2.57 -15.91 -15.09
C ALA A 221 -3.82 -15.05 -15.28
N THR A 222 -4.97 -15.73 -15.33
CA THR A 222 -6.27 -15.08 -15.51
C THR A 222 -7.13 -15.13 -14.26
N ASP A 223 -6.87 -16.09 -13.37
CA ASP A 223 -7.56 -16.20 -12.09
C ASP A 223 -6.90 -15.27 -11.06
N ARG A 224 -7.71 -14.60 -10.22
CA ARG A 224 -7.23 -13.62 -9.23
C ARG A 224 -6.19 -14.21 -8.29
N ILE A 225 -6.42 -15.43 -7.78
CA ILE A 225 -5.52 -16.07 -6.83
C ILE A 225 -4.23 -16.50 -7.53
N ASP A 226 -4.34 -17.08 -8.73
CA ASP A 226 -3.17 -17.46 -9.52
C ASP A 226 -2.30 -16.24 -9.85
N ILE A 227 -2.89 -15.07 -10.10
CA ILE A 227 -2.16 -13.80 -10.29
C ILE A 227 -1.42 -13.40 -9.01
N HIS A 228 -2.03 -13.54 -7.84
CA HIS A 228 -1.36 -13.25 -6.56
C HIS A 228 -0.15 -14.15 -6.34
N PHE A 229 -0.27 -15.44 -6.65
CA PHE A 229 0.86 -16.38 -6.64
C PHE A 229 1.92 -16.00 -7.66
N GLU A 230 1.52 -15.71 -8.90
CA GLU A 230 2.43 -15.33 -10.00
C GLU A 230 3.25 -14.07 -9.66
N ALA A 231 2.61 -13.07 -9.03
CA ALA A 231 3.25 -11.81 -8.67
C ALA A 231 4.15 -11.92 -7.44
N THR A 232 3.99 -12.94 -6.60
CA THR A 232 4.76 -13.06 -5.35
C THR A 232 6.13 -13.68 -5.62
N VAL A 233 7.19 -12.86 -5.53
CA VAL A 233 8.58 -13.30 -5.80
C VAL A 233 9.34 -13.70 -4.53
N GLY A 234 8.82 -13.36 -3.35
CA GLY A 234 9.42 -13.77 -2.08
C GLY A 234 8.55 -13.39 -0.89
N TYR A 235 8.77 -14.07 0.23
CA TYR A 235 8.18 -13.71 1.51
C TYR A 235 9.06 -14.15 2.67
N TYR A 236 8.89 -13.51 3.82
CA TYR A 236 9.56 -13.88 5.06
C TYR A 236 8.64 -13.68 6.26
N LEU A 237 8.54 -14.73 7.08
CA LEU A 237 7.78 -14.74 8.32
C LEU A 237 8.75 -14.74 9.52
N PRO A 238 8.96 -13.59 10.19
CA PRO A 238 9.84 -13.56 11.34
C PRO A 238 9.38 -14.48 12.49
N ARG A 239 10.16 -15.56 12.70
CA ARG A 239 10.05 -16.52 13.82
C ARG A 239 8.68 -17.21 13.92
N GLY A 240 8.55 -18.29 13.17
CA GLY A 240 7.49 -19.28 13.24
C GLY A 240 7.62 -20.20 12.04
N HIS A 241 7.27 -21.48 12.16
CA HIS A 241 7.11 -22.35 10.98
C HIS A 241 5.72 -22.20 10.32
N LEU A 242 4.82 -21.44 10.96
CA LEU A 242 3.40 -21.26 10.63
C LEU A 242 3.01 -19.83 11.03
N ASP A 243 2.16 -19.20 10.22
CA ASP A 243 1.52 -17.92 10.51
C ASP A 243 0.81 -17.98 11.87
N GLY A 244 0.88 -16.88 12.63
CA GLY A 244 0.10 -16.71 13.85
C GLY A 244 0.56 -17.45 15.12
N THR A 245 1.81 -17.91 15.19
CA THR A 245 2.32 -18.48 16.44
C THR A 245 2.54 -17.36 17.49
N PRO A 246 2.03 -17.47 18.73
CA PRO A 246 2.28 -16.46 19.78
C PRO A 246 3.74 -16.40 20.22
N LEU A 247 4.29 -15.20 20.45
CA LEU A 247 5.57 -15.02 21.18
C LEU A 247 5.32 -14.57 22.61
N ASP A 248 6.07 -15.17 23.53
CA ASP A 248 6.13 -14.75 24.93
C ASP A 248 6.94 -13.43 25.02
N SER A 249 6.29 -12.33 25.41
CA SER A 249 6.86 -10.99 25.47
C SER A 249 6.68 -10.39 26.87
N ALA A 250 7.75 -9.80 27.41
CA ALA A 250 7.74 -9.23 28.77
C ALA A 250 7.10 -7.82 28.86
N PHE A 251 6.80 -7.19 27.72
CA PHE A 251 6.39 -5.78 27.66
C PHE A 251 5.03 -5.55 27.02
N TYR A 252 4.62 -6.42 26.09
CA TYR A 252 3.39 -6.32 25.32
C TYR A 252 2.82 -7.71 25.08
N ASP A 253 1.52 -7.89 25.28
CA ASP A 253 0.78 -9.08 24.85
C ASP A 253 0.30 -8.83 23.41
N PHE A 254 1.07 -9.31 22.42
CA PHE A 254 0.72 -9.13 21.01
C PHE A 254 -0.10 -10.29 20.46
N SER A 255 -0.36 -11.34 21.26
CA SER A 255 -1.06 -12.59 20.91
C SER A 255 -0.48 -13.38 19.71
N TRP A 256 0.07 -12.74 18.68
CA TRP A 256 0.47 -13.27 17.38
C TRP A 256 1.77 -12.58 16.91
N VAL A 257 2.67 -13.32 16.26
CA VAL A 257 3.84 -12.75 15.58
C VAL A 257 3.94 -13.29 14.16
N PRO A 258 4.57 -12.55 13.24
CA PRO A 258 5.39 -11.33 13.39
C PRO A 258 4.66 -9.98 13.35
N PHE A 259 4.88 -9.08 14.32
CA PHE A 259 4.33 -7.70 14.29
C PHE A 259 5.31 -6.75 13.58
N LEU A 260 5.35 -6.77 12.24
CA LEU A 260 6.19 -5.86 11.47
C LEU A 260 5.52 -4.49 11.35
N TRP A 261 6.27 -3.45 11.70
CA TRP A 261 5.81 -2.05 11.66
C TRP A 261 6.39 -1.30 10.47
N ALA A 262 7.54 -1.70 9.97
CA ALA A 262 8.14 -1.02 8.85
C ALA A 262 8.92 -2.02 8.00
N VAL A 263 8.90 -1.81 6.70
CA VAL A 263 9.87 -2.32 5.75
C VAL A 263 10.43 -1.14 4.96
N GLU A 264 11.73 -1.14 4.75
CA GLU A 264 12.42 -0.18 3.90
C GLU A 264 13.39 -0.97 3.02
N PHE A 265 13.37 -0.68 1.72
CA PHE A 265 14.30 -1.22 0.77
C PHE A 265 15.41 -0.20 0.53
N HIS A 266 16.66 -0.64 0.67
CA HIS A 266 17.81 0.24 0.51
C HIS A 266 19.03 -0.54 0.04
N GLU A 267 19.56 -0.14 -1.13
CA GLU A 267 20.79 -0.68 -1.72
C GLU A 267 20.81 -2.22 -1.80
N GLY A 268 19.75 -2.81 -2.36
CA GLY A 268 19.63 -4.27 -2.54
C GLY A 268 19.33 -5.05 -1.25
N ARG A 269 18.94 -4.37 -0.17
CA ARG A 269 18.59 -5.00 1.12
C ARG A 269 17.26 -4.51 1.63
N ILE A 270 16.57 -5.41 2.32
CA ILE A 270 15.27 -5.15 2.93
C ILE A 270 15.47 -5.06 4.45
N TYR A 271 15.10 -3.93 5.03
CA TYR A 271 15.17 -3.64 6.45
C TYR A 271 13.76 -3.70 7.03
N ALA A 272 13.45 -4.76 7.76
CA ALA A 272 12.15 -4.95 8.37
C ALA A 272 12.21 -4.74 9.89
N SER A 273 11.44 -3.79 10.41
CA SER A 273 11.36 -3.49 11.84
C SER A 273 10.18 -4.20 12.47
N CYS A 274 10.45 -5.09 13.43
CA CYS A 274 9.45 -5.73 14.26
C CYS A 274 9.44 -5.10 15.65
N ILE A 275 8.27 -4.65 16.10
CA ILE A 275 8.13 -4.03 17.43
C ILE A 275 8.55 -4.99 18.56
N SER A 276 8.29 -6.28 18.40
CA SER A 276 8.54 -7.27 19.44
C SER A 276 9.93 -7.89 19.38
N THR A 277 10.54 -8.00 18.20
CA THR A 277 11.76 -8.79 18.00
C THR A 277 12.94 -8.03 17.42
N GLY A 278 12.75 -6.77 17.02
CA GLY A 278 13.81 -5.89 16.52
C GLY A 278 13.93 -5.86 15.01
N LEU A 279 15.11 -5.50 14.52
CA LEU A 279 15.41 -5.32 13.10
C LEU A 279 15.81 -6.64 12.43
N TYR A 280 15.19 -6.93 11.29
CA TYR A 280 15.59 -7.96 10.36
C TYR A 280 16.21 -7.30 9.13
N ILE A 281 17.31 -7.87 8.65
CA ILE A 281 17.93 -7.49 7.38
C ILE A 281 17.83 -8.71 6.48
N LEU A 282 17.06 -8.58 5.42
CA LEU A 282 16.80 -9.63 4.44
C LEU A 282 17.47 -9.24 3.12
N GLN A 283 17.76 -10.25 2.31
CA GLN A 283 18.26 -10.10 0.96
C GLN A 283 17.50 -11.10 0.10
N LEU A 284 16.90 -10.60 -0.98
CA LEU A 284 16.29 -11.43 -2.00
C LEU A 284 17.35 -11.77 -3.05
N ASP A 285 17.40 -13.02 -3.50
CA ASP A 285 18.45 -13.48 -4.42
C ASP A 285 18.45 -12.68 -5.75
N ILE A 286 17.27 -12.31 -6.25
CA ILE A 286 17.13 -11.50 -7.48
C ILE A 286 17.55 -10.03 -7.29
N ASP A 287 17.66 -9.55 -6.05
CA ASP A 287 18.12 -8.19 -5.75
C ASP A 287 19.65 -8.13 -5.52
N GLU A 288 20.34 -9.27 -5.43
CA GLU A 288 21.79 -9.35 -5.18
C GLU A 288 22.63 -8.48 -6.15
N PRO A 289 22.32 -8.44 -7.46
CA PRO A 289 23.08 -7.60 -8.40
C PRO A 289 23.08 -6.10 -8.07
N PHE A 290 22.07 -5.62 -7.33
CA PHE A 290 21.84 -4.19 -7.06
C PHE A 290 22.36 -3.76 -5.68
N ILE A 291 23.12 -4.62 -4.99
CA ILE A 291 23.67 -4.29 -3.68
C ILE A 291 24.69 -3.15 -3.79
N GLY A 292 24.45 -2.08 -3.02
CA GLY A 292 25.30 -0.89 -2.96
C GLY A 292 25.03 0.11 -4.08
N GLU A 293 24.00 -0.11 -4.90
CA GLU A 293 23.50 0.89 -5.83
C GLU A 293 22.44 1.75 -5.13
N PRO A 294 22.50 3.09 -5.23
CA PRO A 294 21.42 3.95 -4.75
C PRO A 294 20.20 3.72 -5.65
N VAL A 295 19.24 3.02 -5.08
CA VAL A 295 17.89 2.74 -5.59
C VAL A 295 16.91 3.70 -4.96
#